data_AF-A0A7C4ZWU9-F1
#
_entry.id   AF-A0A7C4ZWU9-F1
#
_cell.length_a   1.000
_cell.length_b   1.000
_cell.length_c   1.000
_cell.angle_alpha   90.00
_cell.angle_beta   90.00
_cell.angle_gamma   90.00
#
_symmetry.space_group_name_H-M   'P 1'
#
loop_
_entity.id
_entity.type
_entity.pdbx_description
1 polymer ?
#
loop_
_entity_poly.entity_id
_entity_poly.type
_entity_poly.pdbx_seq_one_letter_code
_entity_poly.pdbx_strand_id
1 'polypeptide(L)'
;MNSSKNKKQQQERLSRLKENLEDRRLPAQESSEAARAQREQERADLIEQRIQAAMANGEFDNLRGHGKPLSLNTNPYLDPAQELAFGLLQNNNMAPAWIERDKEIRREVAAARDKLRLAWQAYQANLCSETSWQAAIHSFNETLVKLNRKIDHFNLIVPLPTKQHFRLRLEDELRRVQQS
;
A
#
# COMPACT_ATOMS: atom_id res chain seq x y z
N MET A 1 31.10 77.45 -23.01
CA MET A 1 29.92 77.44 -22.11
C MET A 1 28.71 76.62 -22.63
N ASN A 2 28.84 75.75 -23.64
CA ASN A 2 27.69 75.07 -24.28
C ASN A 2 27.39 73.63 -23.77
N SER A 3 28.23 73.05 -22.92
CA SER A 3 28.07 71.66 -22.45
C SER A 3 27.03 71.49 -21.32
N SER A 4 26.90 72.49 -20.44
CA SER A 4 26.01 72.42 -19.26
C SER A 4 24.52 72.56 -19.61
N LYS A 5 24.18 73.35 -20.63
CA LYS A 5 22.79 73.51 -21.13
C LYS A 5 22.27 72.21 -21.77
N ASN A 6 23.13 71.47 -22.46
CA ASN A 6 22.77 70.23 -23.15
C ASN A 6 22.52 69.08 -22.16
N LYS A 7 23.32 69.01 -21.08
CA LYS A 7 23.15 68.01 -20.01
C LYS A 7 21.85 68.21 -19.22
N LYS A 8 21.46 69.48 -18.98
CA LYS A 8 20.21 69.84 -18.30
C LYS A 8 18.97 69.51 -19.15
N GLN A 9 19.01 69.79 -20.45
CA GLN A 9 17.93 69.40 -21.39
C GLN A 9 17.80 67.88 -21.54
N GLN A 10 18.91 67.14 -21.51
CA GLN A 10 18.87 65.67 -21.50
C GLN A 10 18.24 65.13 -20.22
N GLN A 11 18.55 65.72 -19.06
CA GLN A 11 17.94 65.34 -17.78
C GLN A 11 16.44 65.64 -17.74
N GLU A 12 15.99 66.80 -18.24
CA GLU A 12 14.55 67.13 -18.33
C GLU A 12 13.80 66.24 -19.33
N ARG A 13 14.43 65.85 -20.44
CA ARG A 13 13.83 64.87 -21.37
C ARG A 13 13.68 63.51 -20.72
N LEU A 14 14.70 63.06 -19.97
CA LEU A 14 14.67 61.78 -19.27
C LEU A 14 13.66 61.77 -18.13
N SER A 15 13.49 62.87 -17.39
CA SER A 15 12.47 62.96 -16.35
C SER A 15 11.06 62.96 -16.94
N ARG A 16 10.81 63.73 -18.01
CA ARG A 16 9.50 63.74 -18.69
C ARG A 16 9.17 62.41 -19.37
N LEU A 17 10.18 61.69 -19.87
CA LEU A 17 10.01 60.33 -20.40
C LEU A 17 9.65 59.35 -19.29
N LYS A 18 10.29 59.45 -18.11
CA LYS A 18 9.94 58.61 -16.96
C LYS A 18 8.52 58.88 -16.47
N GLU A 19 8.14 60.15 -16.31
CA GLU A 19 6.80 60.56 -15.88
C GLU A 19 5.71 60.09 -16.88
N ASN A 20 5.94 60.26 -18.19
CA ASN A 20 5.04 59.72 -19.22
C ASN A 20 4.98 58.18 -19.28
N LEU A 21 6.02 57.47 -18.83
CA LEU A 21 6.04 56.01 -18.76
C LEU A 21 5.33 55.49 -17.50
N GLU A 22 5.40 56.25 -16.40
CA GLU A 22 4.63 55.97 -15.18
C GLU A 22 3.13 56.20 -15.41
N ASP A 23 2.75 57.29 -16.10
CA ASP A 23 1.35 57.55 -16.50
C ASP A 23 0.81 56.54 -17.53
N ARG A 24 1.69 55.83 -18.25
CA ARG A 24 1.34 54.75 -19.19
C ARG A 24 1.45 53.34 -18.60
N ARG A 25 1.82 53.18 -17.32
CA ARG A 25 1.79 51.88 -16.65
C ARG A 25 0.33 51.45 -16.46
N LEU A 26 -0.16 50.64 -17.39
CA LEU A 26 -1.54 50.17 -17.44
C LEU A 26 -1.93 49.40 -16.15
N PRO A 27 -3.09 49.69 -15.53
CA PRO A 27 -3.60 48.99 -14.33
C PRO A 27 -4.14 47.58 -14.61
N ALA A 28 -3.81 46.97 -15.76
CA ALA A 28 -4.55 45.82 -16.30
C ALA A 28 -4.17 44.45 -15.69
N GLN A 29 -2.93 44.27 -15.19
CA GLN A 29 -2.50 42.98 -14.65
C GLN A 29 -2.87 42.82 -13.17
N GLU A 30 -2.62 43.84 -12.33
CA GLU A 30 -3.01 43.82 -10.91
C GLU A 30 -4.54 43.80 -10.74
N SER A 31 -5.30 44.48 -11.61
CA SER A 31 -6.77 44.43 -11.58
C SER A 31 -7.31 43.04 -11.92
N SER A 32 -6.69 42.31 -12.85
CA SER A 32 -7.11 40.94 -13.21
C SER A 32 -6.81 39.94 -12.09
N GLU A 33 -5.63 40.03 -11.46
CA GLU A 33 -5.25 39.14 -10.35
C GLU A 33 -6.02 39.47 -9.07
N ALA A 34 -6.17 40.74 -8.72
CA ALA A 34 -6.99 41.18 -7.60
C ALA A 34 -8.47 40.82 -7.80
N ALA A 35 -9.01 40.96 -9.02
CA ALA A 35 -10.39 40.55 -9.31
C ALA A 35 -10.58 39.03 -9.32
N ARG A 36 -9.52 38.24 -9.56
CA ARG A 36 -9.56 36.78 -9.40
C ARG A 36 -9.54 36.39 -7.92
N ALA A 37 -8.67 37.00 -7.14
CA ALA A 37 -8.60 36.80 -5.69
C ALA A 37 -9.92 37.18 -5.01
N GLN A 38 -10.53 38.31 -5.39
CA GLN A 38 -11.85 38.71 -4.90
C GLN A 38 -12.94 37.68 -5.26
N ARG A 39 -12.96 37.17 -6.50
CA ARG A 39 -13.92 36.13 -6.90
C ARG A 39 -13.72 34.80 -6.17
N GLU A 40 -12.48 34.43 -5.86
CA GLU A 40 -12.20 33.25 -5.05
C GLU A 40 -12.64 33.43 -3.60
N GLN A 41 -12.44 34.63 -3.05
CA GLN A 41 -12.91 35.01 -1.72
C GLN A 41 -14.44 34.96 -1.64
N GLU A 42 -15.14 35.60 -2.58
CA GLU A 42 -16.61 35.56 -2.68
C GLU A 42 -17.14 34.13 -2.82
N ARG A 43 -16.45 33.29 -3.59
CA ARG A 43 -16.80 31.87 -3.74
C ARG A 43 -16.60 31.11 -2.43
N ALA A 44 -15.51 31.35 -1.71
CA ALA A 44 -15.25 30.74 -0.41
C ALA A 44 -16.30 31.17 0.62
N ASP A 45 -16.66 32.45 0.66
CA ASP A 45 -17.69 32.98 1.55
C ASP A 45 -19.06 32.37 1.25
N LEU A 46 -19.43 32.21 -0.03
CA LEU A 46 -20.66 31.54 -0.43
C LEU A 46 -20.68 30.05 -0.02
N ILE A 47 -19.53 29.36 -0.15
CA ILE A 47 -19.38 27.97 0.28
C ILE A 47 -19.54 27.87 1.80
N GLU A 48 -18.89 28.75 2.55
CA GLU A 48 -18.98 28.79 4.02
C GLU A 48 -20.42 29.03 4.48
N GLN A 49 -21.11 30.03 3.89
CA GLN A 49 -22.52 30.28 4.18
C GLN A 49 -23.40 29.05 3.93
N ARG A 50 -23.14 28.29 2.86
CA ARG A 50 -23.86 27.05 2.57
C ARG A 50 -23.56 25.96 3.59
N ILE A 51 -22.31 25.78 4.00
CA ILE A 51 -21.93 24.80 5.02
C ILE A 51 -22.59 25.15 6.36
N GLN A 52 -22.56 26.43 6.77
CA GLN A 52 -23.21 26.92 7.99
C GLN A 52 -24.72 26.72 7.96
N ALA A 53 -25.37 27.02 6.83
CA ALA A 53 -26.81 26.78 6.67
C ALA A 53 -27.16 25.29 6.77
N ALA A 54 -26.38 24.42 6.12
CA ALA A 54 -26.58 22.96 6.20
C ALA A 54 -26.33 22.40 7.62
N MET A 55 -25.35 22.94 8.36
CA MET A 55 -25.14 22.62 9.78
C MET A 55 -26.33 23.09 10.64
N ALA A 56 -26.81 24.33 10.45
CA ALA A 56 -27.96 24.86 11.18
C ALA A 56 -29.27 24.09 10.90
N ASN A 57 -29.42 23.58 9.67
CA ASN A 57 -30.55 22.74 9.27
C ASN A 57 -30.45 21.29 9.77
N GLY A 58 -29.34 20.91 10.42
CA GLY A 58 -29.12 19.53 10.87
C GLY A 58 -28.91 18.54 9.72
N GLU A 59 -28.52 19.00 8.52
CA GLU A 59 -28.27 18.13 7.37
C GLU A 59 -27.09 17.16 7.61
N PHE A 60 -26.23 17.47 8.59
CA PHE A 60 -25.13 16.63 9.03
C PHE A 60 -25.52 15.60 10.12
N ASP A 61 -26.66 15.79 10.81
CA ASP A 61 -27.03 14.99 11.99
C ASP A 61 -27.46 13.56 11.64
N ASN A 62 -27.95 13.34 10.41
CA ASN A 62 -28.45 12.04 9.93
C ASN A 62 -27.60 11.47 8.78
N LEU A 63 -26.30 11.81 8.74
CA LEU A 63 -25.39 11.22 7.77
C LEU A 63 -25.18 9.73 8.05
N ARG A 64 -25.00 8.95 6.98
CA ARG A 64 -24.68 7.52 7.08
C ARG A 64 -23.36 7.35 7.84
N GLY A 65 -23.43 6.85 9.06
CA GLY A 65 -22.25 6.68 9.92
C GLY A 65 -22.03 7.81 10.94
N HIS A 66 -22.95 8.77 11.07
CA HIS A 66 -22.90 9.80 12.11
C HIS A 66 -22.83 9.16 13.51
N GLY A 67 -21.89 9.63 14.34
CA GLY A 67 -21.63 9.10 15.68
C GLY A 67 -20.98 7.70 15.74
N LYS A 68 -20.78 7.03 14.59
CA LYS A 68 -20.08 5.74 14.54
C LYS A 68 -18.58 5.97 14.29
N PRO A 69 -17.69 5.21 14.94
CA PRO A 69 -16.27 5.24 14.63
C PRO A 69 -16.03 5.02 13.13
N LEU A 70 -15.19 5.88 12.53
CA LEU A 70 -14.80 5.74 11.13
C LEU A 70 -14.13 4.38 10.91
N SER A 71 -14.63 3.59 9.96
CA SER A 71 -14.12 2.25 9.66
C SER A 71 -12.85 2.32 8.82
N LEU A 72 -11.70 2.51 9.49
CA LEU A 72 -10.37 2.60 8.86
C LEU A 72 -9.86 1.26 8.28
N ASN A 73 -10.53 0.14 8.56
CA ASN A 73 -10.11 -1.19 8.12
C ASN A 73 -10.53 -1.55 6.69
N THR A 74 -11.25 -0.67 5.99
CA THR A 74 -11.73 -0.96 4.63
C THR A 74 -10.58 -0.80 3.65
N ASN A 75 -10.08 -1.90 3.11
CA ASN A 75 -8.97 -1.90 2.16
C ASN A 75 -9.54 -1.89 0.73
N PRO A 76 -9.45 -0.77 0.00
CA PRO A 76 -10.07 -0.61 -1.33
C PRO A 76 -9.50 -1.53 -2.41
N TYR A 77 -8.43 -2.27 -2.12
CA TYR A 77 -7.84 -3.27 -3.01
C TYR A 77 -8.37 -4.69 -2.77
N LEU A 78 -9.25 -4.91 -1.79
CA LEU A 78 -9.84 -6.21 -1.53
C LEU A 78 -11.15 -6.38 -2.28
N ASP A 79 -11.35 -7.57 -2.84
CA ASP A 79 -12.65 -7.97 -3.37
C ASP A 79 -13.66 -8.14 -2.22
N PRO A 80 -14.98 -7.88 -2.39
CA PRO A 80 -15.97 -7.98 -1.32
C PRO A 80 -15.99 -9.34 -0.60
N ALA A 81 -15.70 -10.45 -1.30
CA ALA A 81 -15.59 -11.76 -0.67
C ALA A 81 -14.39 -11.85 0.29
N GLN A 82 -13.29 -11.18 -0.04
CA GLN A 82 -12.10 -11.11 0.79
C GLN A 82 -12.30 -10.21 2.01
N GLU A 83 -12.94 -9.05 1.82
CA GLU A 83 -13.31 -8.17 2.94
C GLU A 83 -14.17 -8.89 3.97
N LEU A 84 -15.18 -9.65 3.52
CA LEU A 84 -16.02 -10.45 4.40
C LEU A 84 -15.20 -11.52 5.16
N ALA A 85 -14.35 -12.26 4.44
CA ALA A 85 -13.52 -13.31 5.04
C ALA A 85 -12.55 -12.75 6.10
N PHE A 86 -11.86 -11.65 5.81
CA PHE A 86 -10.96 -11.00 6.77
C PHE A 86 -11.72 -10.37 7.93
N GLY A 87 -12.88 -9.76 7.66
CA GLY A 87 -13.77 -9.24 8.71
C GLY A 87 -14.25 -10.33 9.66
N LEU A 88 -14.67 -11.49 9.16
CA LEU A 88 -15.03 -12.64 9.99
C LEU A 88 -13.87 -13.13 10.85
N LEU A 89 -12.66 -13.22 10.29
CA LEU A 89 -11.46 -13.63 11.04
C LEU A 89 -11.07 -12.63 12.13
N GLN A 90 -11.19 -11.33 11.85
CA GLN A 90 -10.93 -10.27 12.83
C GLN A 90 -11.98 -10.30 13.95
N ASN A 91 -13.25 -10.40 13.60
CA ASN A 91 -14.37 -10.41 14.55
C ASN A 91 -14.34 -11.61 15.50
N ASN A 92 -13.77 -12.74 15.06
CA ASN A 92 -13.61 -13.93 15.88
C ASN A 92 -12.26 -13.98 16.64
N ASN A 93 -11.44 -12.92 16.60
CA ASN A 93 -10.07 -12.89 17.14
C ASN A 93 -9.16 -14.02 16.60
N MET A 94 -9.54 -14.65 15.48
CA MET A 94 -8.80 -15.78 14.90
C MET A 94 -7.68 -15.31 13.96
N ALA A 95 -7.69 -14.03 13.55
CA ALA A 95 -6.74 -13.46 12.60
C ALA A 95 -5.24 -13.67 12.97
N PRO A 96 -4.80 -13.60 14.23
CA PRO A 96 -3.40 -13.91 14.58
C PRO A 96 -3.08 -15.40 14.48
N ALA A 97 -4.00 -16.27 14.90
CA ALA A 97 -3.76 -17.70 15.04
C ALA A 97 -3.51 -18.39 13.70
N TRP A 98 -4.28 -18.08 12.65
CA TRP A 98 -4.03 -18.70 11.33
C TRP A 98 -2.72 -18.20 10.71
N ILE A 99 -2.33 -16.94 10.90
CA ILE A 99 -1.05 -16.40 10.42
C ILE A 99 0.11 -17.12 11.11
N GLU A 100 0.02 -17.35 12.42
CA GLU A 100 1.02 -18.12 13.16
C GLU A 100 1.12 -19.56 12.66
N ARG A 101 -0.01 -20.23 12.41
CA ARG A 101 -0.02 -21.58 11.83
C ARG A 101 0.58 -21.63 10.43
N ASP A 102 0.28 -20.64 9.58
CA ASP A 102 0.89 -20.52 8.25
C ASP A 102 2.42 -20.42 8.36
N LYS A 103 2.92 -19.55 9.26
CA LYS A 103 4.35 -19.41 9.53
C LYS A 103 4.97 -20.71 10.05
N GLU A 104 4.31 -21.40 10.96
CA GLU A 104 4.74 -22.69 11.51
C GLU A 104 4.88 -23.73 10.38
N ILE A 105 3.84 -23.91 9.56
CA ILE A 105 3.84 -24.84 8.43
C ILE A 105 4.98 -24.51 7.48
N ARG A 106 5.14 -23.26 7.05
CA ARG A 106 6.21 -22.85 6.13
C ARG A 106 7.59 -23.15 6.69
N ARG A 107 7.81 -22.88 7.99
CA ARG A 107 9.09 -23.13 8.66
C ARG A 107 9.40 -24.62 8.73
N GLU A 108 8.44 -25.45 9.12
CA GLU A 108 8.65 -26.89 9.22
C GLU A 108 8.86 -27.53 7.85
N VAL A 109 8.13 -27.09 6.82
CA VAL A 109 8.33 -27.52 5.43
C VAL A 109 9.73 -27.17 4.95
N ALA A 110 10.20 -25.94 5.20
CA ALA A 110 11.54 -25.52 4.84
C ALA A 110 12.61 -26.39 5.53
N ALA A 111 12.48 -26.61 6.85
CA ALA A 111 13.40 -27.45 7.61
C ALA A 111 13.42 -28.91 7.14
N ALA A 112 12.26 -29.48 6.79
CA ALA A 112 12.16 -30.84 6.26
C ALA A 112 12.86 -30.95 4.89
N ARG A 113 12.65 -29.95 4.01
CA ARG A 113 13.30 -29.87 2.70
C ARG A 113 14.82 -29.72 2.81
N ASP A 114 15.29 -28.90 3.74
CA ASP A 114 16.73 -28.70 3.93
C ASP A 114 17.42 -29.98 4.39
N LYS A 115 16.80 -30.74 5.30
CA LYS A 115 17.30 -32.07 5.70
C LYS A 115 17.37 -33.04 4.53
N LEU A 116 16.32 -33.09 3.70
CA LEU A 116 16.29 -33.94 2.52
C LEU A 116 17.37 -33.54 1.51
N ARG A 117 17.58 -32.24 1.29
CA ARG A 117 18.62 -31.70 0.40
C ARG A 117 20.02 -32.07 0.89
N LEU A 118 20.30 -31.92 2.18
CA LEU A 118 21.59 -32.30 2.77
C LEU A 118 21.87 -33.80 2.62
N ALA A 119 20.85 -34.64 2.86
CA ALA A 119 20.97 -36.09 2.67
C ALA A 119 21.25 -36.46 1.20
N TRP A 120 20.59 -35.78 0.25
CA TRP A 120 20.84 -35.97 -1.18
C TRP A 120 22.25 -35.55 -1.60
N GLN A 121 22.74 -34.41 -1.12
CA GLN A 121 24.09 -33.93 -1.39
C GLN A 121 25.15 -34.90 -0.85
N ALA A 122 24.94 -35.43 0.35
CA ALA A 122 25.82 -36.45 0.92
C ALA A 122 25.82 -37.75 0.08
N TYR A 123 24.66 -38.13 -0.44
CA TYR A 123 24.52 -39.29 -1.31
C TYR A 123 25.24 -39.08 -2.66
N GLN A 124 25.04 -37.94 -3.32
CA GLN A 124 25.72 -37.60 -4.56
C GLN A 124 27.25 -37.52 -4.41
N ALA A 125 27.74 -37.04 -3.26
CA ALA A 125 29.16 -36.98 -2.96
C ALA A 125 29.77 -38.32 -2.54
N ASN A 126 28.99 -39.42 -2.57
CA ASN A 126 29.37 -40.75 -2.06
C ASN A 126 29.82 -40.73 -0.58
N LEU A 127 29.36 -39.76 0.20
CA LEU A 127 29.65 -39.61 1.63
C LEU A 127 28.72 -40.47 2.50
N CYS A 128 27.64 -41.01 1.94
CA CYS A 128 26.72 -41.92 2.62
C CYS A 128 26.32 -43.10 1.73
N SER A 129 25.84 -44.18 2.36
CA SER A 129 25.35 -45.37 1.66
C SER A 129 23.92 -45.18 1.14
N GLU A 130 23.55 -45.97 0.14
CA GLU A 130 22.17 -46.08 -0.36
C GLU A 130 21.18 -46.34 0.79
N THR A 131 21.53 -47.18 1.76
CA THR A 131 20.69 -47.45 2.93
C THR A 131 20.44 -46.21 3.78
N SER A 132 21.45 -45.34 3.94
CA SER A 132 21.31 -44.07 4.67
C SER A 132 20.40 -43.10 3.91
N TRP A 133 20.51 -43.06 2.58
CA TRP A 133 19.63 -42.28 1.73
C TRP A 133 18.17 -42.76 1.79
N GLN A 134 17.93 -44.08 1.71
CA GLN A 134 16.60 -44.67 1.87
C GLN A 134 15.99 -44.38 3.25
N ALA A 135 16.80 -44.42 4.32
CA ALA A 135 16.37 -44.04 5.66
C ALA A 135 15.98 -42.54 5.74
N ALA A 136 16.73 -41.66 5.06
CA ALA A 136 16.40 -40.25 4.97
C ALA A 136 15.06 -40.03 4.24
N ILE A 137 14.82 -40.72 3.11
CA ILE A 137 13.53 -40.69 2.40
C ILE A 137 12.38 -41.15 3.33
N HIS A 138 12.57 -42.25 4.06
CA HIS A 138 11.55 -42.77 4.96
C HIS A 138 11.21 -41.77 6.08
N SER A 139 12.23 -41.23 6.76
CA SER A 139 12.04 -40.22 7.83
C SER A 139 11.40 -38.92 7.31
N PHE A 140 11.70 -38.53 6.07
CA PHE A 140 11.06 -37.41 5.41
C PHE A 140 9.59 -37.72 5.12
N ASN A 141 9.27 -38.92 4.63
CA ASN A 141 7.88 -39.32 4.37
C ASN A 141 7.02 -39.32 5.65
N GLU A 142 7.54 -39.78 6.78
CA GLU A 142 6.83 -39.69 8.07
C GLU A 142 6.56 -38.24 8.48
N THR A 143 7.55 -37.36 8.28
CA THR A 143 7.43 -35.92 8.54
C THR A 143 6.39 -35.29 7.62
N LEU A 144 6.38 -35.68 6.34
CA LEU A 144 5.46 -35.22 5.31
C LEU A 144 4.01 -35.59 5.64
N VAL A 145 3.74 -36.79 6.16
CA VAL A 145 2.41 -37.18 6.63
C VAL A 145 1.92 -36.26 7.75
N LYS A 146 2.79 -35.92 8.71
CA LYS A 146 2.44 -35.00 9.81
C LYS A 146 2.19 -33.58 9.28
N LEU A 147 3.04 -33.09 8.38
CA LEU A 147 2.89 -31.78 7.73
C LEU A 147 1.60 -31.69 6.93
N ASN A 148 1.26 -32.72 6.16
CA ASN A 148 0.03 -32.75 5.38
C ASN A 148 -1.22 -32.67 6.26
N ARG A 149 -1.23 -33.33 7.43
CA ARG A 149 -2.34 -33.18 8.39
C ARG A 149 -2.47 -31.74 8.89
N LYS A 150 -1.35 -31.05 9.15
CA LYS A 150 -1.36 -29.63 9.54
C LYS A 150 -1.89 -28.74 8.41
N ILE A 151 -1.46 -29.01 7.16
CA ILE A 151 -1.94 -28.33 5.96
C ILE A 151 -3.44 -28.54 5.78
N ASP A 152 -3.92 -29.77 5.88
CA ASP A 152 -5.35 -30.08 5.74
C ASP A 152 -6.17 -29.34 6.83
N HIS A 153 -5.72 -29.37 8.08
CA HIS A 153 -6.37 -28.63 9.17
C HIS A 153 -6.39 -27.12 8.93
N PHE A 154 -5.27 -26.55 8.48
CA PHE A 154 -5.19 -25.14 8.13
C PHE A 154 -6.15 -24.79 6.99
N ASN A 155 -6.21 -25.61 5.93
CA ASN A 155 -7.08 -25.41 4.79
C ASN A 155 -8.58 -25.46 5.15
N LEU A 156 -8.95 -26.21 6.19
CA LEU A 156 -10.32 -26.24 6.71
C LEU A 156 -10.70 -24.94 7.46
N ILE A 157 -9.72 -24.26 8.06
CA ILE A 157 -9.95 -23.03 8.84
C ILE A 157 -9.90 -21.79 7.94
N VAL A 158 -9.11 -21.84 6.86
CA VAL A 158 -8.89 -20.67 6.01
C VAL A 158 -10.08 -20.47 5.06
N PRO A 159 -10.80 -19.33 5.17
CA PRO A 159 -11.96 -19.03 4.34
C PRO A 159 -11.62 -18.65 2.90
N LEU A 160 -10.34 -18.38 2.61
CA LEU A 160 -9.86 -17.92 1.31
C LEU A 160 -9.12 -19.03 0.56
N PRO A 161 -9.66 -19.53 -0.57
CA PRO A 161 -8.99 -20.55 -1.38
C PRO A 161 -7.58 -20.15 -1.83
N THR A 162 -7.36 -18.85 -2.09
CA THR A 162 -6.05 -18.31 -2.51
C THR A 162 -4.99 -18.35 -1.40
N LYS A 163 -5.39 -18.58 -0.15
CA LYS A 163 -4.49 -18.67 1.01
C LYS A 163 -4.32 -20.10 1.52
N GLN A 164 -4.94 -21.09 0.86
CA GLN A 164 -4.76 -22.50 1.19
C GLN A 164 -3.39 -23.00 0.71
N HIS A 165 -2.88 -24.04 1.37
CA HIS A 165 -1.66 -24.75 0.99
C HIS A 165 -1.98 -25.98 0.16
N PHE A 166 -1.16 -26.23 -0.85
CA PHE A 166 -1.18 -27.52 -1.53
C PHE A 166 -0.57 -28.60 -0.64
N ARG A 167 -1.20 -29.78 -0.68
CA ARG A 167 -0.67 -30.96 -0.02
C ARG A 167 0.67 -31.35 -0.66
N LEU A 168 1.65 -31.68 0.17
CA LEU A 168 2.98 -32.10 -0.26
C LEU A 168 2.95 -33.56 -0.72
N ARG A 169 3.69 -33.87 -1.78
CA ARG A 169 3.84 -35.21 -2.34
C ARG A 169 5.31 -35.60 -2.34
N LEU A 170 5.61 -36.84 -1.96
CA LEU A 170 6.97 -37.32 -1.84
C LEU A 170 7.70 -37.27 -3.18
N GLU A 171 7.04 -37.71 -4.25
CA GLU A 171 7.59 -37.78 -5.60
C GLU A 171 8.00 -36.41 -6.13
N ASP A 172 7.19 -35.39 -5.86
CA ASP A 172 7.47 -34.01 -6.30
C ASP A 172 8.66 -33.42 -5.55
N GLU A 173 8.80 -33.71 -4.25
CA GLU A 173 9.94 -33.25 -3.44
C GLU A 173 11.24 -33.97 -3.82
N LEU A 174 11.19 -35.28 -4.09
CA LEU A 174 12.35 -36.02 -4.59
C LEU A 174 12.81 -35.49 -5.95
N ARG A 175 11.86 -35.28 -6.89
CA ARG A 175 12.16 -34.70 -8.20
C ARG A 175 12.81 -33.33 -8.09
N ARG A 176 12.32 -32.47 -7.18
CA ARG A 176 12.92 -31.14 -6.92
C ARG A 176 14.37 -31.24 -6.46
N VAL A 177 14.66 -32.15 -5.54
CA VAL A 177 16.02 -32.31 -4.99
C VAL A 177 16.97 -32.94 -6.03
N GLN A 178 16.47 -33.82 -6.90
CA GLN A 178 17.25 -34.41 -7.99
C GLN A 178 17.53 -33.45 -9.16
N GLN A 179 16.69 -32.44 -9.36
CA GLN A 179 16.85 -31.40 -10.37
C GLN A 179 17.61 -30.16 -9.86
N SER A 180 17.93 -30.13 -8.56
CA SER A 180 18.63 -29.06 -7.86
C SER A 180 20.14 -29.12 -8.05
#